data_AF-A0A343TJI5-F1
#
_entry.id   AF-A0A343TJI5-F1
#
_cell.length_a   1.000
_cell.length_b   1.000
_cell.length_c   1.000
_cell.angle_alpha   90.00
_cell.angle_beta   90.00
_cell.angle_gamma   90.00
#
_symmetry.space_group_name_H-M   'P 1'
#
loop_
_entity.id
_entity.type
_entity.pdbx_description
1 polymer ?
#
loop_
_entity_poly.entity_id
_entity_poly.type
_entity_poly.pdbx_seq_one_letter_code
_entity_poly.pdbx_strand_id
1 'polypeptide(L)'
;MSEYDHNELVRLVYQNLEEDLDQAELVACKDGKEIKLGNLNVQRRHWDGKEGAPDIVVQLRGLSLLGRRFDTIPFALVEIEESIGAAKRDLESFLDKKEDNKPTVIVTDGESESRRLDREGTHVFDIEGISHTDIDE
;
A
#
# COMPACT_ATOMS: atom_id res chain seq x y z
N MET A 1 -24.05 -0.01 -11.63
CA MET A 1 -22.68 0.13 -11.12
C MET A 1 -22.38 1.61 -11.20
N SER A 2 -22.14 2.22 -10.05
CA SER A 2 -21.73 3.62 -9.98
C SER A 2 -20.26 3.63 -10.37
N GLU A 3 -19.91 4.17 -11.54
CA GLU A 3 -18.52 4.58 -11.80
C GLU A 3 -18.15 5.57 -10.69
N TYR A 4 -17.27 5.19 -9.77
CA TYR A 4 -16.71 6.14 -8.81
C TYR A 4 -15.61 6.95 -9.48
N ASP A 5 -15.42 8.18 -9.01
CA ASP A 5 -14.27 8.96 -9.42
C ASP A 5 -13.02 8.39 -8.72
N HIS A 6 -12.15 7.71 -9.49
CA HIS A 6 -10.87 7.18 -9.02
C HIS A 6 -10.12 8.18 -8.13
N ASN A 7 -10.07 9.44 -8.56
CA ASN A 7 -9.30 10.47 -7.87
C ASN A 7 -9.95 10.88 -6.55
N GLU A 8 -11.27 10.94 -6.50
CA GLU A 8 -11.99 11.19 -5.26
C GLU A 8 -11.74 10.08 -4.25
N LEU A 9 -11.76 8.82 -4.68
CA LEU A 9 -11.50 7.69 -3.81
C LEU A 9 -10.03 7.65 -3.35
N VAL A 10 -9.06 7.92 -4.23
CA VAL A 10 -7.65 8.03 -3.83
C VAL A 10 -7.46 9.18 -2.82
N ARG A 11 -8.20 10.29 -2.94
CA ARG A 11 -8.18 11.36 -1.93
C ARG A 11 -8.63 10.85 -0.58
N LEU A 12 -9.78 10.19 -0.54
CA LEU A 12 -10.40 9.71 0.69
C LEU A 12 -9.48 8.72 1.40
N VAL A 13 -9.01 7.69 0.68
CA VAL A 13 -8.10 6.68 1.21
C VAL A 13 -6.80 7.32 1.71
N TYR A 14 -6.23 8.25 0.94
CA TYR A 14 -5.03 8.96 1.38
C TYR A 14 -5.26 9.73 2.69
N GLN A 15 -6.40 10.42 2.84
CA GLN A 15 -6.72 11.20 4.04
C GLN A 15 -6.86 10.30 5.27
N ASN A 16 -7.58 9.18 5.15
CA ASN A 16 -7.75 8.22 6.25
C ASN A 16 -6.39 7.64 6.68
N LEU A 17 -5.56 7.23 5.71
CA LEU A 17 -4.22 6.70 6.01
C LEU A 17 -3.30 7.76 6.60
N GLU A 18 -3.35 9.00 6.12
CA GLU A 18 -2.54 10.10 6.66
C GLU A 18 -2.92 10.41 8.11
N GLU A 19 -4.22 10.42 8.43
CA GLU A 19 -4.71 10.63 9.80
C GLU A 19 -4.29 9.51 10.76
N ASP A 20 -4.40 8.25 10.34
CA ASP A 20 -4.14 7.11 11.20
C ASP A 20 -2.65 6.75 11.32
N LEU A 21 -1.89 6.89 10.23
CA LEU A 21 -0.56 6.30 10.10
C LEU A 21 0.57 7.31 9.91
N ASP A 22 0.31 8.54 9.45
CA ASP A 22 1.43 9.46 9.24
C ASP A 22 2.11 9.81 10.58
N GLN A 23 3.44 9.70 10.61
CA GLN A 23 4.25 9.80 11.82
C GLN A 23 4.02 8.71 12.88
N ALA A 24 3.11 7.75 12.69
CA ALA A 24 2.87 6.66 13.64
C ALA A 24 4.15 5.84 13.88
N GLU A 25 4.34 5.32 15.09
CA GLU A 25 5.54 4.56 15.44
C GLU A 25 5.38 3.08 15.11
N LEU A 26 6.35 2.51 14.38
CA LEU A 26 6.42 1.06 14.23
C LEU A 26 7.11 0.47 15.46
N VAL A 27 6.39 -0.35 16.21
CA VAL A 27 6.86 -0.94 17.47
C VAL A 27 6.90 -2.46 17.38
N ALA A 28 8.02 -3.06 17.78
CA ALA A 28 8.12 -4.48 18.02
C ALA A 28 7.86 -4.80 19.49
N CYS A 29 6.91 -5.71 19.74
CA CYS A 29 6.55 -6.15 21.08
C CYS A 29 7.11 -7.56 21.35
N LYS A 30 7.93 -7.71 22.39
CA LYS A 30 8.42 -9.02 22.83
C LYS A 30 8.44 -9.09 24.34
N ASP A 31 7.79 -10.11 24.89
CA ASP A 31 7.73 -10.36 26.35
C ASP A 31 7.26 -9.11 27.15
N GLY A 32 6.30 -8.37 26.59
CA GLY A 32 5.77 -7.14 27.18
C GLY A 32 6.69 -5.91 27.06
N LYS A 33 7.80 -6.01 26.32
CA LYS A 33 8.68 -4.87 26.01
C LYS A 33 8.41 -4.36 24.62
N GLU A 34 8.29 -3.04 24.52
CA GLU A 34 8.15 -2.31 23.27
C GLU A 34 9.50 -1.77 22.81
N ILE A 35 9.83 -2.01 21.55
CA ILE A 35 11.02 -1.51 20.90
C ILE A 35 10.58 -0.72 19.67
N LYS A 36 10.81 0.60 19.70
CA LYS A 36 10.58 1.44 18.53
C LYS A 36 11.57 1.09 17.42
N LEU A 37 11.04 0.74 16.26
CA LEU A 37 11.81 0.41 15.06
C LEU A 37 11.96 1.60 14.13
N GLY A 38 10.94 2.45 14.01
CA GLY A 38 10.93 3.62 13.13
C GLY A 38 9.58 4.36 13.16
N ASN A 39 9.35 5.22 12.17
CA ASN A 39 8.09 5.94 12.00
C ASN A 39 7.51 5.66 10.61
N LEU A 40 6.20 5.55 10.52
CA LEU A 40 5.50 5.46 9.25
C LEU A 40 5.38 6.84 8.61
N ASN A 41 5.30 6.85 7.29
CA ASN A 41 4.93 8.00 6.50
C ASN A 41 4.08 7.54 5.33
N VAL A 42 2.99 8.25 5.08
CA VAL A 42 2.13 7.98 3.93
C VAL A 42 2.54 8.90 2.79
N GLN A 43 2.82 8.34 1.62
CA GLN A 43 3.15 9.11 0.43
C GLN A 43 2.15 8.83 -0.67
N ARG A 44 1.57 9.92 -1.15
CA ARG A 44 0.82 9.92 -2.39
C ARG A 44 1.77 10.00 -3.59
N ARG A 45 1.52 9.23 -4.64
CA ARG A 45 2.32 9.27 -5.87
C ARG A 45 1.58 9.90 -7.04
N HIS A 46 0.32 9.52 -7.27
CA HIS A 46 -0.44 10.00 -8.44
C HIS A 46 -1.89 10.39 -8.11
N TRP A 47 -2.44 11.29 -8.93
CA TRP A 47 -3.83 11.77 -8.92
C TRP A 47 -4.47 11.54 -10.29
N ASP A 48 -3.78 10.88 -11.21
CA ASP A 48 -4.17 10.84 -12.61
C ASP A 48 -4.02 9.45 -13.22
N GLY A 49 -3.89 8.40 -12.39
CA GLY A 49 -3.81 7.00 -12.82
C GLY A 49 -2.72 6.74 -13.86
N LYS A 50 -1.64 7.53 -13.87
CA LYS A 50 -0.55 7.36 -14.83
C LYS A 50 0.10 6.01 -14.60
N GLU A 51 0.05 5.17 -15.64
CA GLU A 51 0.64 3.83 -15.63
C GLU A 51 2.06 3.85 -15.04
N GLY A 52 2.30 3.01 -14.04
CA GLY A 52 3.64 2.60 -13.65
C GLY A 52 4.05 2.83 -12.20
N ALA A 53 3.15 3.24 -11.30
CA ALA A 53 3.41 3.34 -9.87
C ALA A 53 2.11 3.27 -9.06
N PRO A 54 2.15 2.77 -7.82
CA PRO A 54 0.97 2.71 -6.98
C PRO A 54 0.46 4.07 -6.54
N ASP A 55 -0.85 4.18 -6.41
CA ASP A 55 -1.54 5.40 -6.00
C ASP A 55 -0.96 5.96 -4.68
N ILE A 56 -0.79 5.06 -3.68
CA ILE A 56 -0.29 5.39 -2.34
C ILE A 56 0.76 4.36 -1.90
N VAL A 57 1.81 4.86 -1.23
CA VAL A 57 2.85 4.04 -0.60
C VAL A 57 2.95 4.40 0.88
N VAL A 58 2.78 3.41 1.75
CA VAL A 58 3.14 3.52 3.17
C VAL A 58 4.61 3.17 3.30
N GLN A 59 5.39 4.08 3.87
CA GLN A 59 6.83 3.95 4.03
C GLN A 59 7.21 3.87 5.50
N LEU A 60 8.23 3.07 5.80
CA LEU A 60 8.91 3.09 7.07
C LEU A 60 10.15 3.98 6.97
N ARG A 61 10.23 4.99 7.83
CA ARG A 61 11.33 5.93 7.94
C ARG A 61 12.17 5.67 9.17
N GLY A 62 13.49 5.80 9.00
CA GLY A 62 14.45 5.71 10.09
C GLY A 62 14.48 4.34 10.76
N LEU A 63 14.21 3.26 10.02
CA LEU A 63 14.27 1.91 10.55
C LEU A 63 15.64 1.66 11.17
N SER A 64 15.67 1.29 12.44
CA SER A 64 16.89 0.92 13.16
C SER A 64 16.92 -0.58 13.43
N LEU A 65 17.86 -1.29 12.80
CA LEU A 65 18.07 -2.73 13.02
C LEU A 65 19.55 -3.00 13.26
N LEU A 66 19.86 -3.72 14.34
CA LEU A 66 21.23 -4.15 14.67
C LEU A 66 22.25 -2.97 14.67
N GLY A 67 21.80 -1.77 15.07
CA GLY A 67 22.63 -0.56 15.09
C GLY A 67 22.83 0.11 13.72
N ARG A 68 22.13 -0.35 12.67
CA ARG A 68 22.10 0.27 11.33
C ARG A 68 20.79 1.01 11.13
N ARG A 69 20.87 2.18 10.49
CA ARG A 69 19.72 3.01 10.14
C ARG A 69 19.45 2.93 8.65
N PHE A 70 18.18 2.73 8.28
CA PHE A 70 17.69 2.81 6.92
C PHE A 70 16.76 4.02 6.81
N ASP A 71 16.99 4.86 5.80
CA ASP A 71 16.31 6.15 5.73
C ASP A 71 14.84 6.00 5.36
N THR A 72 14.53 5.22 4.33
CA THR A 72 13.16 5.01 3.84
C THR A 72 13.04 3.65 3.19
N ILE A 73 12.03 2.88 3.57
CA ILE A 73 11.73 1.56 3.02
C ILE A 73 10.23 1.50 2.70
N PRO A 74 9.82 1.06 1.49
CA PRO A 74 8.42 0.76 1.21
C PRO A 74 7.92 -0.35 2.16
N PHE A 75 6.87 -0.05 2.93
CA PHE A 75 6.28 -0.96 3.91
C PHE A 75 5.03 -1.64 3.36
N ALA A 76 4.12 -0.87 2.74
CA ALA A 76 2.92 -1.38 2.10
C ALA A 76 2.52 -0.50 0.89
N LEU A 77 1.77 -1.08 -0.04
CA LEU A 77 1.27 -0.42 -1.25
C LEU A 77 -0.27 -0.39 -1.21
N VAL A 78 -0.87 0.67 -1.75
CA VAL A 78 -2.33 0.75 -1.92
C VAL A 78 -2.65 1.24 -3.33
N GLU A 79 -3.58 0.56 -3.97
CA GLU A 79 -4.07 0.84 -5.33
C GLU A 79 -5.58 0.94 -5.35
N ILE A 80 -6.10 1.85 -6.15
CA ILE A 80 -7.53 1.96 -6.43
C ILE A 80 -7.73 1.43 -7.86
N GLU A 81 -8.51 0.37 -8.04
CA GLU A 81 -8.72 -0.21 -9.36
C GLU A 81 -9.90 0.43 -10.07
N GLU A 82 -9.72 1.05 -11.23
CA GLU A 82 -10.86 1.42 -12.08
C GLU A 82 -11.62 0.19 -12.62
N SER A 83 -10.93 -0.96 -12.72
CA SER A 83 -11.50 -2.25 -13.09
C SER A 83 -10.65 -3.41 -12.55
N ILE A 84 -11.27 -4.58 -12.41
CA ILE A 84 -10.61 -5.81 -11.91
C ILE A 84 -9.31 -6.07 -12.68
N GLY A 85 -8.18 -6.03 -11.98
CA GLY A 85 -6.85 -6.32 -12.50
C GLY A 85 -6.12 -5.14 -13.13
N ALA A 86 -6.69 -3.93 -13.12
CA ALA A 86 -6.05 -2.72 -13.65
C ALA A 86 -4.74 -2.40 -12.92
N ALA A 87 -4.71 -2.58 -11.59
CA ALA A 87 -3.56 -2.29 -10.75
C ALA A 87 -2.33 -3.19 -11.01
N LYS A 88 -2.51 -4.33 -11.72
CA LYS A 88 -1.40 -5.27 -11.98
C LYS A 88 -0.22 -4.57 -12.65
N ARG A 89 -0.48 -3.71 -13.64
CA ARG A 89 0.59 -3.04 -14.41
C ARG A 89 1.35 -2.03 -13.56
N ASP A 90 0.63 -1.30 -12.71
CA ASP A 90 1.20 -0.27 -11.84
C ASP A 90 2.09 -0.88 -10.75
N LEU A 91 1.60 -1.95 -10.13
CA LEU A 91 2.34 -2.76 -9.15
C LEU A 91 3.58 -3.42 -9.78
N GLU A 92 3.46 -3.98 -10.98
CA GLU A 92 4.59 -4.61 -11.69
C GLU A 92 5.68 -3.59 -12.04
N SER A 93 5.30 -2.41 -12.53
CA SER A 93 6.24 -1.33 -12.86
C SER A 93 6.98 -0.80 -11.63
N PHE A 94 6.29 -0.72 -10.47
CA PHE A 94 6.92 -0.33 -9.21
C PHE A 94 8.00 -1.33 -8.75
N LEU A 95 7.82 -2.62 -9.04
CA LEU A 95 8.72 -3.70 -8.60
C LEU A 95 9.71 -4.21 -9.64
N ASP A 96 9.80 -3.63 -10.84
CA ASP A 96 10.37 -4.27 -12.03
C ASP A 96 11.90 -4.54 -12.03
N LYS A 97 12.57 -4.67 -10.86
CA LYS A 97 13.98 -5.06 -10.72
C LYS A 97 14.34 -5.96 -9.52
N LYS A 98 13.49 -6.95 -9.16
CA LYS A 98 13.79 -7.99 -8.15
C LYS A 98 13.80 -7.51 -6.69
N GLU A 99 12.77 -6.82 -6.24
CA GLU A 99 12.58 -6.58 -4.81
C GLU A 99 11.45 -7.45 -4.23
N ASP A 100 11.60 -7.81 -2.95
CA ASP A 100 10.71 -8.69 -2.19
C ASP A 100 9.24 -8.27 -2.27
N ASN A 101 8.32 -9.25 -2.24
CA ASN A 101 6.88 -9.03 -2.11
C ASN A 101 6.57 -8.00 -1.02
N LYS A 102 5.58 -7.14 -1.28
CA LYS A 102 5.09 -6.14 -0.32
C LYS A 102 3.62 -6.38 -0.05
N PRO A 103 3.17 -6.24 1.22
CA PRO A 103 1.75 -6.17 1.54
C PRO A 103 1.07 -5.12 0.65
N THR A 104 0.01 -5.52 -0.03
CA THR A 104 -0.70 -4.68 -1.00
C THR A 104 -2.20 -4.72 -0.71
N VAL A 105 -2.82 -3.54 -0.63
CA VAL A 105 -4.28 -3.41 -0.55
C VAL A 105 -4.79 -2.88 -1.87
N ILE A 106 -5.86 -3.49 -2.39
CA ILE A 106 -6.56 -2.96 -3.57
C ILE A 106 -7.97 -2.55 -3.15
N VAL A 107 -8.37 -1.34 -3.53
CA VAL A 107 -9.73 -0.85 -3.38
C VAL A 107 -10.47 -1.01 -4.71
N THR A 108 -11.62 -1.68 -4.72
CA THR A 108 -12.39 -1.97 -5.95
C THR A 108 -13.89 -1.75 -5.79
N ASP A 109 -14.65 -1.80 -6.91
CA ASP A 109 -16.12 -1.89 -6.89
C ASP A 109 -16.56 -3.30 -6.46
N GLY A 110 -16.70 -3.52 -5.16
CA GLY A 110 -17.43 -4.66 -4.59
C GLY A 110 -16.71 -6.01 -4.55
N GLU A 111 -15.38 -6.07 -4.69
CA GLU A 111 -14.64 -7.30 -4.44
C GLU A 111 -13.82 -7.19 -3.15
N SER A 112 -14.23 -7.95 -2.15
CA SER A 112 -13.56 -8.06 -0.85
C SER A 112 -12.65 -9.30 -0.78
N GLU A 113 -12.38 -9.95 -1.91
CA GLU A 113 -11.68 -11.23 -1.95
C GLU A 113 -10.16 -11.03 -2.05
N SER A 114 -9.42 -11.84 -1.32
CA SER A 114 -7.96 -11.82 -1.41
C SER A 114 -7.53 -12.37 -2.78
N ARG A 115 -6.76 -11.59 -3.55
CA ARG A 115 -6.23 -12.01 -4.85
C ARG A 115 -4.77 -12.37 -4.73
N ARG A 116 -4.34 -13.29 -5.59
CA ARG A 116 -2.93 -13.54 -5.86
C ARG A 116 -2.62 -13.09 -7.28
N LEU A 117 -1.86 -12.00 -7.43
CA LEU A 117 -1.34 -11.62 -8.74
C LEU A 117 0.06 -12.24 -8.92
N ASP A 118 0.13 -13.22 -9.81
CA ASP A 118 1.37 -13.90 -10.20
C ASP A 118 1.85 -13.39 -11.56
N ARG A 119 3.17 -13.21 -11.68
CA ARG A 119 3.87 -13.09 -12.96
C ARG A 119 4.80 -14.29 -13.05
N GLU A 120 4.69 -15.04 -14.15
CA GLU A 120 5.48 -16.26 -14.41
C GLU A 120 6.93 -16.15 -13.89
N GLY A 121 7.15 -16.68 -12.69
CA GLY A 121 8.47 -17.00 -12.15
C GLY A 121 9.12 -16.08 -11.12
N THR A 122 8.59 -14.90 -10.74
CA THR A 122 9.35 -14.01 -9.80
C THR A 122 8.60 -13.15 -8.78
N HIS A 123 7.31 -12.82 -8.91
CA HIS A 123 6.62 -11.91 -7.98
C HIS A 123 5.21 -12.37 -7.63
N VAL A 124 4.84 -12.30 -6.35
CA VAL A 124 3.51 -12.65 -5.85
C VAL A 124 3.00 -11.49 -5.01
N PHE A 125 1.97 -10.79 -5.47
CA PHE A 125 1.27 -9.83 -4.63
C PHE A 125 0.17 -10.58 -3.86
N ASP A 126 0.32 -10.63 -2.54
CA ASP A 126 -0.78 -10.97 -1.64
C ASP A 126 -1.62 -9.71 -1.50
N ILE A 127 -2.80 -9.75 -2.12
CA ILE A 127 -3.72 -8.61 -2.19
C ILE A 127 -4.88 -8.88 -1.28
N GLU A 128 -5.19 -7.92 -0.43
CA GLU A 128 -6.48 -7.84 0.24
C GLU A 128 -7.35 -6.81 -0.49
N GLY A 129 -8.48 -7.29 -1.03
CA GLY A 129 -9.49 -6.45 -1.65
C GLY A 129 -10.39 -5.82 -0.59
N ILE A 130 -10.66 -4.52 -0.71
CA ILE A 130 -11.63 -3.80 0.12
C ILE A 130 -12.62 -3.10 -0.81
N SER A 131 -13.92 -3.17 -0.50
CA SER A 131 -14.92 -2.41 -1.26
C SER A 131 -14.78 -0.93 -0.94
N HIS A 132 -14.88 -0.05 -1.94
CA HIS A 132 -14.87 1.40 -1.70
C HIS A 132 -15.99 1.84 -0.74
N THR A 133 -17.10 1.11 -0.69
CA THR A 133 -18.22 1.35 0.24
C THR A 133 -17.86 1.14 1.71
N ASP A 134 -16.79 0.39 1.99
CA ASP A 134 -16.37 0.03 3.34
C ASP A 134 -15.36 1.06 3.91
N ILE A 135 -15.03 2.09 3.13
CA ILE A 135 -14.04 3.12 3.47
C ILE A 135 -14.69 4.31 4.22
N ASP A 136 -16.03 4.33 4.33
CA ASP A 136 -16.84 5.42 4.89
C ASP A 136 -17.76 5.02 6.08
N GLU A 137 -17.46 3.94 6.82
CA GLU A 137 -18.08 3.69 8.15
C GLU A 137 -17.19 4.11 9.33
#